data_AF-A0A2K5XEA0-F1
#
_entry.id   AF-A0A2K5XEA0-F1
#
_cell.length_a   1.000
_cell.length_b   1.000
_cell.length_c   1.000
_cell.angle_alpha   90.00
_cell.angle_beta   90.00
_cell.angle_gamma   90.00
#
_symmetry.space_group_name_H-M   'P 1'
#
loop_
_entity.id
_entity.type
_entity.pdbx_description
1 polymer ?
#
loop_
_entity_poly.entity_id
_entity_poly.type
_entity_poly.pdbx_seq_one_letter_code
_entity_poly.pdbx_strand_id
1 'polypeptide(L)'
;MGLDALVPLAVTVAIFLLLVDLMHRRQRWAARYPPSPLPLPGLGNLLHVDFKNTPYCFDQLRRRFGDVFSLQLAWTPVVVLNAVPLLLRIPALAGKVLRSQKAFLTQLDELLTEHRMTWDPAQPPRDLTDAFLAEMEKAKRNPESSFNEENLRMVVADLFSAGMVTTSTTLAWGLLLMILHPDVQRESSWGRVQQEIDDVIGQVRRPEMRDQAHMPYTTAVIHEVQRFGDIVPLNMPHMTSRDIEVQGFLIPKVGDDALHQPVIVLKDEAVWEKPFRFHPEHFLDAQGHFVKPEAFLPFSAGRRACLGEPLARMELFLFFTCLLQRFSFSVPAGQPRPTTPDPHLPPPGCPFRPNGLLDKAASNVIASLTCGCRFEYDDPRFLRLLNLAQEGLKEESGFLREVRSQGPQGLCRASS
;
A
#
# COMPACT_ATOMS: atom_id res chain seq x y z
N MET A 1 -48.34 6.16 -25.20
CA MET A 1 -47.38 6.61 -26.24
C MET A 1 -46.86 5.36 -26.92
N GLY A 2 -46.92 5.29 -28.25
CA GLY A 2 -46.61 4.05 -29.01
C GLY A 2 -45.11 3.78 -29.14
N LEU A 3 -44.76 2.53 -29.49
CA LEU A 3 -43.37 2.12 -29.74
C LEU A 3 -42.68 2.96 -30.82
N ASP A 4 -43.46 3.50 -31.77
CA ASP A 4 -42.97 4.32 -32.89
C ASP A 4 -42.24 5.60 -32.45
N ALA A 5 -42.52 6.11 -31.24
CA ALA A 5 -41.80 7.25 -30.66
C ALA A 5 -40.58 6.84 -29.80
N LEU A 6 -40.54 5.58 -29.33
CA LEU A 6 -39.46 5.07 -28.49
C LEU A 6 -38.21 4.73 -29.31
N VAL A 7 -38.36 4.18 -30.51
CA VAL A 7 -37.21 3.80 -31.37
C VAL A 7 -36.41 5.02 -31.83
N PRO A 8 -37.00 6.10 -32.39
CA PRO A 8 -36.25 7.29 -32.78
C PRO A 8 -35.60 8.00 -31.60
N LEU A 9 -36.25 8.01 -30.43
CA LEU A 9 -35.71 8.57 -29.20
C LEU A 9 -34.48 7.77 -28.72
N ALA A 10 -34.57 6.43 -28.70
CA ALA A 10 -33.46 5.55 -28.33
C ALA A 10 -32.26 5.70 -29.29
N VAL A 11 -32.52 5.79 -30.61
CA VAL A 11 -31.48 6.05 -31.62
C VAL A 11 -30.84 7.42 -31.42
N THR A 12 -31.62 8.46 -31.15
CA THR A 12 -31.11 9.83 -30.90
C THR A 12 -30.24 9.87 -29.63
N VAL A 13 -30.68 9.22 -28.55
CA VAL A 13 -29.89 9.09 -27.31
C VAL A 13 -28.61 8.30 -27.55
N ALA A 14 -28.65 7.19 -28.30
CA ALA A 14 -27.46 6.42 -28.64
C ALA A 14 -26.44 7.23 -29.47
N ILE A 15 -26.89 7.98 -30.48
CA ILE A 15 -26.04 8.87 -31.28
C ILE A 15 -25.46 9.99 -30.41
N PHE A 16 -26.25 10.61 -29.54
CA PHE A 16 -25.78 11.64 -28.62
C PHE A 16 -24.70 11.10 -27.66
N LEU A 17 -24.92 9.94 -27.05
CA LEU A 17 -23.93 9.28 -26.18
C LEU A 17 -22.65 8.90 -26.94
N LEU A 18 -22.76 8.43 -28.19
CA LEU A 18 -21.61 8.16 -29.06
C LEU A 18 -20.82 9.43 -29.41
N LEU A 19 -21.50 10.55 -29.68
CA LEU A 19 -20.86 11.83 -29.97
C LEU A 19 -20.16 12.40 -28.72
N VAL A 20 -20.78 12.30 -27.54
CA VAL A 20 -20.16 12.67 -26.26
C VAL A 20 -18.91 11.80 -25.98
N ASP A 21 -19.00 10.49 -26.19
CA ASP A 21 -17.89 9.54 -26.05
C ASP A 21 -16.74 9.86 -27.04
N LEU A 22 -17.06 10.16 -28.31
CA LEU A 22 -16.10 10.63 -29.32
C LEU A 22 -15.44 11.95 -28.94
N MET A 23 -16.19 12.93 -28.43
CA MET A 23 -15.64 14.20 -27.95
C MET A 23 -14.71 14.00 -26.75
N HIS A 24 -15.06 13.13 -25.80
CA HIS A 24 -14.21 12.77 -24.66
C HIS A 24 -12.98 11.92 -25.04
N ARG A 25 -12.97 11.33 -26.25
CA ARG A 25 -11.83 10.60 -26.82
C ARG A 25 -10.89 11.50 -27.61
N ARG A 26 -11.34 12.66 -28.10
CA ARG A 26 -10.59 13.55 -29.00
C ARG A 26 -9.20 13.96 -28.49
N GLN A 27 -9.03 14.15 -27.17
CA GLN A 27 -7.71 14.48 -26.59
C GLN A 27 -6.64 13.40 -26.83
N ARG A 28 -7.03 12.15 -27.09
CA ARG A 28 -6.13 10.99 -27.28
C ARG A 28 -5.66 10.81 -28.71
N TRP A 29 -6.17 11.62 -29.65
CA TRP A 29 -5.68 11.69 -31.02
C TRP A 29 -4.52 12.68 -31.20
N ALA A 30 -4.00 13.24 -30.10
CA ALA A 30 -2.73 13.95 -30.11
C ALA A 30 -1.60 12.99 -30.52
N ALA A 31 -0.74 13.42 -31.45
CA ALA A 31 0.23 12.57 -32.16
C ALA A 31 1.36 11.94 -31.30
N ARG A 32 1.30 12.06 -29.97
CA ARG A 32 2.25 11.49 -28.99
C ARG A 32 1.57 10.98 -27.70
N TYR A 33 0.25 10.74 -27.72
CA TYR A 33 -0.46 10.17 -26.57
C TYR A 33 -0.11 8.68 -26.39
N PRO A 34 -0.03 8.14 -25.16
CA PRO A 34 0.34 6.74 -24.94
C PRO A 34 -0.55 5.71 -25.67
N PRO A 35 0.02 4.64 -26.26
CA PRO A 35 -0.71 3.63 -27.03
C PRO A 35 -1.83 2.98 -26.20
N SER A 36 -2.91 2.54 -26.84
CA SER A 36 -4.08 2.00 -26.14
C SER A 36 -4.68 0.79 -26.88
N PRO A 37 -5.13 -0.26 -26.17
CA PRO A 37 -6.05 -1.24 -26.76
C PRO A 37 -7.36 -0.55 -27.17
N LEU A 38 -7.98 -1.00 -28.27
CA LEU A 38 -9.15 -0.32 -28.84
C LEU A 38 -10.32 -0.25 -27.83
N PRO A 39 -10.75 0.96 -27.39
CA PRO A 39 -11.75 1.09 -26.34
C PRO A 39 -13.17 0.98 -26.91
N LEU A 40 -14.01 0.13 -26.32
CA LEU A 40 -15.42 -0.02 -26.69
C LEU A 40 -16.23 1.26 -26.36
N PRO A 41 -17.31 1.58 -27.08
CA PRO A 41 -18.18 2.70 -26.75
C PRO A 41 -18.76 2.58 -25.33
N GLY A 42 -18.73 3.68 -24.56
CA GLY A 42 -19.27 3.76 -23.19
C GLY A 42 -18.57 2.92 -22.10
N LEU A 43 -18.00 1.76 -22.42
CA LEU A 43 -17.29 0.87 -21.48
C LEU A 43 -15.76 1.02 -21.54
N GLY A 44 -15.22 1.50 -22.66
CA GLY A 44 -13.77 1.58 -22.87
C GLY A 44 -13.10 0.20 -22.90
N ASN A 45 -12.05 0.04 -22.12
CA ASN A 45 -11.26 -1.18 -21.99
C ASN A 45 -11.67 -2.05 -20.79
N LEU A 46 -12.79 -1.78 -20.13
CA LEU A 46 -13.28 -2.59 -18.98
C LEU A 46 -13.37 -4.09 -19.28
N LEU A 47 -13.70 -4.49 -20.52
CA LEU A 47 -13.76 -5.91 -20.92
C LEU A 47 -12.40 -6.49 -21.36
N HIS A 48 -11.37 -5.66 -21.50
CA HIS A 48 -10.01 -6.05 -21.87
C HIS A 48 -9.08 -6.21 -20.65
N VAL A 49 -9.57 -5.90 -19.45
CA VAL A 49 -8.81 -5.94 -18.19
C VAL A 49 -9.36 -7.05 -17.30
N ASP A 50 -8.53 -8.03 -16.96
CA ASP A 50 -8.88 -9.04 -15.96
C ASP A 50 -8.59 -8.52 -14.54
N PHE A 51 -9.63 -7.97 -13.90
CA PHE A 51 -9.59 -7.54 -12.49
C PHE A 51 -9.43 -8.69 -11.48
N LYS A 52 -9.45 -9.96 -11.91
CA LYS A 52 -9.12 -11.12 -11.07
C LYS A 52 -7.64 -11.45 -11.10
N ASN A 53 -6.94 -11.17 -12.20
CA ASN A 53 -5.50 -11.35 -12.34
C ASN A 53 -4.79 -10.09 -12.85
N THR A 54 -4.92 -9.01 -12.08
CA THR A 54 -4.39 -7.69 -12.44
C THR A 54 -2.89 -7.73 -12.77
N PRO A 55 -1.97 -8.25 -11.93
CA PRO A 55 -0.53 -8.18 -12.22
C PRO A 55 -0.14 -8.86 -13.54
N TYR A 56 -0.70 -10.04 -13.84
CA TYR A 56 -0.42 -10.78 -15.07
C TYR A 56 -1.09 -10.17 -16.30
N CYS A 57 -2.37 -9.76 -16.19
CA CYS A 57 -3.08 -9.08 -17.28
C CYS A 57 -2.33 -7.81 -17.70
N PHE A 58 -1.76 -7.11 -16.72
CA PHE A 58 -1.03 -5.88 -16.97
C PHE A 58 0.42 -6.08 -17.42
N ASP A 59 1.09 -7.15 -17.01
CA ASP A 59 2.32 -7.60 -17.65
C ASP A 59 2.08 -7.95 -19.13
N GLN A 60 0.98 -8.64 -19.48
CA GLN A 60 0.61 -8.88 -20.88
C GLN A 60 0.34 -7.58 -21.66
N LEU A 61 -0.33 -6.59 -21.05
CA LEU A 61 -0.55 -5.28 -21.67
C LEU A 61 0.77 -4.51 -21.86
N ARG A 62 1.67 -4.54 -20.87
CA ARG A 62 3.02 -3.98 -20.96
C ARG A 62 3.82 -4.63 -22.09
N ARG A 63 3.89 -5.97 -22.15
CA ARG A 63 4.56 -6.72 -23.24
C ARG A 63 4.00 -6.35 -24.64
N ARG A 64 2.76 -5.87 -24.72
CA ARG A 64 2.07 -5.52 -25.98
C ARG A 64 2.14 -4.03 -26.36
N PHE A 65 2.18 -3.13 -25.37
CA PHE A 65 2.05 -1.68 -25.59
C PHE A 65 3.23 -0.85 -25.04
N GLY A 66 4.21 -1.48 -24.37
CA GLY A 66 5.36 -0.83 -23.76
C GLY A 66 5.16 -0.44 -22.29
N ASP A 67 6.16 0.19 -21.68
CA ASP A 67 6.13 0.62 -20.27
C ASP A 67 5.15 1.78 -20.00
N VAL A 68 4.73 2.47 -21.08
CA VAL A 68 3.83 3.63 -21.07
C VAL A 68 2.68 3.39 -22.05
N PHE A 69 1.47 3.12 -21.55
CA PHE A 69 0.28 2.94 -22.36
C PHE A 69 -0.94 3.61 -21.71
N SER A 70 -2.09 3.62 -22.37
CA SER A 70 -3.32 4.20 -21.83
C SER A 70 -4.49 3.23 -21.89
N LEU A 71 -5.38 3.34 -20.91
CA LEU A 71 -6.66 2.64 -20.86
C LEU A 71 -7.80 3.65 -20.73
N GLN A 72 -8.95 3.29 -21.27
CA GLN A 72 -10.22 3.96 -21.00
C GLN A 72 -11.03 3.12 -20.02
N LEU A 73 -11.43 3.67 -18.87
CA LEU A 73 -12.34 3.02 -17.94
C LEU A 73 -13.67 3.77 -17.97
N ALA A 74 -14.64 3.23 -18.73
CA ALA A 74 -15.86 3.91 -19.13
C ALA A 74 -15.60 5.30 -19.75
N TRP A 75 -15.77 6.38 -18.98
CA TRP A 75 -15.54 7.76 -19.40
C TRP A 75 -14.13 8.28 -19.04
N THR A 76 -13.49 7.71 -18.02
CA THR A 76 -12.20 8.19 -17.48
C THR A 76 -11.01 7.67 -18.29
N PRO A 77 -10.14 8.55 -18.82
CA PRO A 77 -8.86 8.16 -19.38
C PRO A 77 -7.83 7.92 -18.27
N VAL A 78 -7.06 6.85 -18.36
CA VAL A 78 -5.97 6.51 -17.44
C VAL A 78 -4.71 6.28 -18.25
N VAL A 79 -3.66 7.07 -17.99
CA VAL A 79 -2.31 6.74 -18.47
C VAL A 79 -1.69 5.78 -17.46
N VAL A 80 -1.35 4.60 -17.95
CA VAL A 80 -0.78 3.50 -17.20
C VAL A 80 0.73 3.48 -17.45
N LEU A 81 1.47 3.90 -16.43
CA LEU A 81 2.88 3.60 -16.27
C LEU A 81 2.92 2.35 -15.39
N ASN A 82 3.18 1.16 -15.93
CA ASN A 82 3.34 -0.08 -15.13
C ASN A 82 2.25 -0.42 -14.06
N ALA A 83 0.97 -0.06 -14.25
CA ALA A 83 -0.30 -0.71 -13.82
C ALA A 83 -0.66 -1.27 -12.41
N VAL A 84 -1.90 -1.22 -11.84
CA VAL A 84 -3.27 -0.57 -11.97
C VAL A 84 -4.17 -1.28 -10.88
N PRO A 85 -5.33 -0.79 -10.31
CA PRO A 85 -6.18 0.40 -10.50
C PRO A 85 -6.46 1.24 -9.20
N LEU A 86 -7.49 2.09 -9.19
CA LEU A 86 -8.03 2.82 -8.03
C LEU A 86 -9.59 2.90 -8.06
N LEU A 87 -10.27 2.86 -6.91
CA LEU A 87 -11.75 2.79 -6.79
C LEU A 87 -12.49 4.07 -6.29
N LEU A 88 -11.81 5.22 -6.15
CA LEU A 88 -12.32 6.36 -5.36
C LEU A 88 -13.38 7.27 -6.03
N ARG A 89 -14.26 6.76 -6.91
CA ARG A 89 -15.26 7.61 -7.62
C ARG A 89 -16.70 7.05 -7.72
N ILE A 90 -17.13 6.22 -6.78
CA ILE A 90 -18.53 5.77 -6.70
C ILE A 90 -19.27 6.54 -5.58
N PRO A 91 -20.29 7.37 -5.86
CA PRO A 91 -20.93 8.22 -4.84
C PRO A 91 -21.54 7.47 -3.64
N ALA A 92 -22.02 6.23 -3.85
CA ALA A 92 -22.55 5.39 -2.78
C ALA A 92 -21.48 4.89 -1.77
N LEU A 93 -20.20 4.99 -2.14
CA LEU A 93 -19.06 4.50 -1.35
C LEU A 93 -18.78 5.36 -0.10
N ALA A 94 -19.07 6.67 -0.20
CA ALA A 94 -18.77 7.65 0.83
C ALA A 94 -19.47 7.36 2.18
N GLY A 95 -20.74 6.94 2.15
CA GLY A 95 -21.61 6.93 3.34
C GLY A 95 -21.25 5.92 4.46
N LYS A 96 -20.41 4.91 4.18
CA LYS A 96 -19.89 3.97 5.20
C LYS A 96 -18.51 4.37 5.67
N VAL A 97 -17.57 4.53 4.73
CA VAL A 97 -16.17 4.95 4.99
C VAL A 97 -16.10 6.22 5.84
N LEU A 98 -16.95 7.23 5.57
CA LEU A 98 -16.99 8.46 6.38
C LEU A 98 -17.33 8.22 7.86
N ARG A 99 -18.03 7.13 8.23
CA ARG A 99 -18.40 6.89 9.63
C ARG A 99 -17.25 6.31 10.43
N SER A 100 -16.58 5.30 9.89
CA SER A 100 -15.42 4.65 10.50
C SER A 100 -14.26 5.64 10.63
N GLN A 101 -13.95 6.39 9.56
CA GLN A 101 -12.97 7.48 9.60
C GLN A 101 -13.35 8.59 10.58
N LYS A 102 -14.61 9.04 10.63
CA LYS A 102 -15.04 10.07 11.59
C LYS A 102 -14.89 9.62 13.05
N ALA A 103 -15.23 8.37 13.35
CA ALA A 103 -15.08 7.81 14.69
C ALA A 103 -13.60 7.63 15.08
N PHE A 104 -12.73 7.29 14.12
CA PHE A 104 -11.28 7.25 14.32
C PHE A 104 -10.72 8.65 14.64
N LEU A 105 -11.05 9.65 13.81
CA LEU A 105 -10.64 11.04 14.03
C LEU A 105 -11.14 11.59 15.38
N THR A 106 -12.35 11.23 15.81
CA THR A 106 -12.89 11.66 17.11
C THR A 106 -12.07 11.12 18.29
N GLN A 107 -11.59 9.87 18.24
CA GLN A 107 -10.69 9.35 19.28
C GLN A 107 -9.29 9.97 19.23
N LEU A 108 -8.81 10.35 18.05
CA LEU A 108 -7.56 11.11 17.95
C LEU A 108 -7.72 12.53 18.52
N ASP A 109 -8.86 13.18 18.29
CA ASP A 109 -9.19 14.49 18.88
C ASP A 109 -9.21 14.42 20.42
N GLU A 110 -9.69 13.32 21.02
CA GLU A 110 -9.58 13.07 22.47
C GLU A 110 -8.12 12.98 22.92
N LEU A 111 -7.29 12.18 22.24
CA LEU A 111 -5.85 12.02 22.58
C LEU A 111 -5.06 13.32 22.41
N LEU A 112 -5.32 14.09 21.35
CA LEU A 112 -4.71 15.39 21.11
C LEU A 112 -5.17 16.42 22.16
N THR A 113 -6.41 16.36 22.61
CA THR A 113 -6.92 17.21 23.69
C THR A 113 -6.24 16.87 25.02
N GLU A 114 -6.15 15.59 25.39
CA GLU A 114 -5.44 15.13 26.59
C GLU A 114 -3.96 15.55 26.56
N HIS A 115 -3.30 15.38 25.42
CA HIS A 115 -1.90 15.74 25.22
C HIS A 115 -1.63 17.24 25.43
N ARG A 116 -2.47 18.10 24.84
CA ARG A 116 -2.42 19.58 25.00
C ARG A 116 -2.52 20.04 26.45
N MET A 117 -3.27 19.33 27.31
CA MET A 117 -3.38 19.69 28.74
C MET A 117 -2.04 19.56 29.49
N THR A 118 -1.05 18.90 28.90
CA THR A 118 0.28 18.65 29.47
C THR A 118 1.42 19.32 28.70
N TRP A 119 1.12 20.10 27.66
CA TRP A 119 2.11 20.77 26.83
C TRP A 119 2.63 22.06 27.49
N ASP A 120 3.95 22.21 27.54
CA ASP A 120 4.64 23.41 28.02
C ASP A 120 5.56 23.96 26.90
N PRO A 121 5.28 25.14 26.31
CA PRO A 121 6.10 25.72 25.26
C PRO A 121 7.49 26.20 25.74
N ALA A 122 7.77 26.18 27.05
CA ALA A 122 9.11 26.46 27.59
C ALA A 122 10.03 25.23 27.60
N GLN A 123 9.49 24.02 27.39
CA GLN A 123 10.25 22.76 27.37
C GLN A 123 10.58 22.33 25.93
N PRO A 124 11.62 21.49 25.73
CA PRO A 124 11.82 20.82 24.45
C PRO A 124 10.63 19.89 24.14
N PRO A 125 10.23 19.75 22.86
CA PRO A 125 9.09 18.93 22.48
C PRO A 125 9.35 17.45 22.80
N ARG A 126 8.36 16.79 23.42
CA ARG A 126 8.40 15.37 23.80
C ARG A 126 8.21 14.44 22.61
N ASP A 127 7.44 14.90 21.62
CA ASP A 127 6.95 14.13 20.48
C ASP A 127 6.58 15.06 19.30
N LEU A 128 6.06 14.48 18.22
CA LEU A 128 5.63 15.22 17.03
C LEU A 128 4.52 16.24 17.33
N THR A 129 3.57 15.92 18.22
CA THR A 129 2.46 16.83 18.53
C THR A 129 3.00 18.09 19.20
N ASP A 130 3.85 17.97 20.24
CA ASP A 130 4.50 19.13 20.87
C ASP A 130 5.27 19.99 19.84
N ALA A 131 6.00 19.35 18.93
CA ALA A 131 6.77 20.04 17.90
C ALA A 131 5.86 20.80 16.91
N PHE A 132 4.75 20.19 16.49
CA PHE A 132 3.77 20.81 15.62
C PHE A 132 3.03 21.97 16.31
N LEU A 133 2.71 21.83 17.60
CA LEU A 133 2.14 22.91 18.43
C LEU A 133 3.09 24.11 18.54
N ALA A 134 4.39 23.86 18.72
CA ALA A 134 5.40 24.91 18.74
C ALA A 134 5.53 25.65 17.40
N GLU A 135 5.37 24.97 16.25
CA GLU A 135 5.29 25.63 14.94
C GLU A 135 3.96 26.37 14.73
N MET A 136 2.83 25.85 15.23
CA MET A 136 1.54 26.56 15.22
C MET A 136 1.63 27.91 15.97
N GLU A 137 2.30 27.96 17.13
CA GLU A 137 2.53 29.21 17.88
C GLU A 137 3.32 30.24 17.05
N LYS A 138 4.43 29.82 16.45
CA LYS A 138 5.27 30.67 15.58
C LYS A 138 4.45 31.17 14.38
N ALA A 139 3.56 30.33 13.85
CA ALA A 139 2.74 30.61 12.69
C ALA A 139 1.45 31.39 12.96
N LYS A 140 1.08 31.69 14.21
CA LYS A 140 -0.20 32.36 14.59
C LYS A 140 -0.57 33.63 13.82
N ARG A 141 0.40 34.32 13.21
CA ARG A 141 0.21 35.56 12.45
C ARG A 141 0.25 35.37 10.92
N ASN A 142 0.44 34.13 10.44
CA ASN A 142 0.46 33.80 9.02
C ASN A 142 -0.78 32.97 8.63
N PRO A 143 -1.81 33.57 8.01
CA PRO A 143 -3.03 32.85 7.62
C PRO A 143 -2.77 31.81 6.51
N GLU A 144 -1.67 31.93 5.75
CA GLU A 144 -1.26 30.97 4.71
C GLU A 144 -0.46 29.78 5.29
N SER A 145 -0.40 29.63 6.62
CA SER A 145 0.36 28.55 7.26
C SER A 145 -0.34 27.19 7.17
N SER A 146 0.42 26.16 6.78
CA SER A 146 0.00 24.77 6.90
C SER A 146 -0.01 24.24 8.34
N PHE A 147 0.59 24.96 9.30
CA PHE A 147 0.53 24.60 10.72
C PHE A 147 -0.77 25.12 11.32
N ASN A 148 -1.79 24.26 11.33
CA ASN A 148 -3.11 24.52 11.87
C ASN A 148 -3.73 23.23 12.46
N GLU A 149 -4.85 23.38 13.16
CA GLU A 149 -5.51 22.30 13.90
C GLU A 149 -5.93 21.10 13.02
N GLU A 150 -6.50 21.40 11.85
CA GLU A 150 -6.98 20.37 10.93
C GLU A 150 -5.81 19.55 10.36
N ASN A 151 -4.72 20.21 10.00
CA ASN A 151 -3.52 19.54 9.51
C ASN A 151 -2.80 18.75 10.61
N LEU A 152 -2.77 19.21 11.86
CA LEU A 152 -2.23 18.42 12.98
C LEU A 152 -3.00 17.10 13.12
N ARG A 153 -4.34 17.18 13.18
CA ARG A 153 -5.21 16.01 13.29
C ARG A 153 -4.99 15.03 12.13
N MET A 154 -4.92 15.53 10.89
CA MET A 154 -4.69 14.70 9.71
C MET A 154 -3.29 14.07 9.70
N VAL A 155 -2.23 14.81 10.08
CA VAL A 155 -0.86 14.28 10.16
C VAL A 155 -0.76 13.14 11.18
N VAL A 156 -1.36 13.29 12.36
CA VAL A 156 -1.36 12.23 13.38
C VAL A 156 -2.19 11.02 12.94
N ALA A 157 -3.33 11.24 12.28
CA ALA A 157 -4.17 10.18 11.71
C ALA A 157 -3.45 9.38 10.61
N ASP A 158 -2.81 10.08 9.66
CA ASP A 158 -2.06 9.49 8.56
C ASP A 158 -0.88 8.64 9.08
N LEU A 159 -0.08 9.20 10.01
CA LEU A 159 1.05 8.49 10.59
C LEU A 159 0.63 7.24 11.36
N PHE A 160 -0.41 7.33 12.20
CA PHE A 160 -0.91 6.19 12.98
C PHE A 160 -1.41 5.06 12.06
N SER A 161 -2.26 5.38 11.09
CA SER A 161 -2.83 4.39 10.17
C SER A 161 -1.78 3.78 9.24
N ALA A 162 -0.91 4.60 8.64
CA ALA A 162 0.11 4.12 7.71
C ALA A 162 1.20 3.31 8.42
N GLY A 163 1.71 3.81 9.55
CA GLY A 163 2.77 3.16 10.32
C GLY A 163 2.32 1.84 10.96
N MET A 164 1.06 1.74 11.43
CA MET A 164 0.50 0.48 11.91
C MET A 164 0.49 -0.58 10.80
N VAL A 165 -0.32 -0.36 9.75
CA VAL A 165 -0.74 -1.46 8.86
C VAL A 165 0.38 -1.89 7.92
N THR A 166 1.21 -0.96 7.45
CA THR A 166 2.28 -1.31 6.51
C THR A 166 3.38 -2.12 7.19
N THR A 167 3.83 -1.70 8.38
CA THR A 167 4.84 -2.41 9.16
C THR A 167 4.31 -3.76 9.65
N SER A 168 3.11 -3.82 10.23
CA SER A 168 2.56 -5.09 10.75
C SER A 168 2.31 -6.12 9.65
N THR A 169 1.82 -5.70 8.49
CA THR A 169 1.60 -6.58 7.33
C THR A 169 2.93 -7.08 6.75
N THR A 170 3.96 -6.23 6.68
CA THR A 170 5.29 -6.63 6.20
C THR A 170 5.96 -7.61 7.18
N LEU A 171 5.83 -7.41 8.49
CA LEU A 171 6.29 -8.38 9.50
C LEU A 171 5.54 -9.70 9.41
N ALA A 172 4.21 -9.67 9.18
CA ALA A 172 3.43 -10.89 8.98
C ALA A 172 3.87 -11.67 7.72
N TRP A 173 4.19 -10.98 6.62
CA TRP A 173 4.85 -11.59 5.46
C TRP A 173 6.21 -12.18 5.80
N GLY A 174 7.03 -11.49 6.59
CA GLY A 174 8.32 -12.01 7.07
C GLY A 174 8.17 -13.32 7.83
N LEU A 175 7.26 -13.37 8.82
CA LEU A 175 6.98 -14.59 9.58
C LEU A 175 6.42 -15.71 8.70
N LEU A 176 5.53 -15.40 7.76
CA LEU A 176 5.00 -16.37 6.79
C LEU A 176 6.12 -16.94 5.92
N LEU A 177 6.99 -16.09 5.37
CA LEU A 177 8.08 -16.52 4.51
C LEU A 177 9.12 -17.36 5.28
N MET A 178 9.36 -17.07 6.56
CA MET A 178 10.17 -17.96 7.41
C MET A 178 9.53 -19.34 7.64
N ILE A 179 8.20 -19.41 7.82
CA ILE A 179 7.47 -20.70 7.91
C ILE A 179 7.49 -21.45 6.56
N LEU A 180 7.48 -20.72 5.44
CA LEU A 180 7.43 -21.30 4.09
C LEU A 180 8.79 -21.57 3.47
N HIS A 181 9.87 -21.05 4.03
CA HIS A 181 11.25 -21.33 3.62
C HIS A 181 12.05 -21.82 4.83
N PRO A 182 11.80 -23.06 5.31
CA PRO A 182 12.61 -23.65 6.35
C PRO A 182 14.07 -23.77 5.93
N ASP A 183 14.41 -23.91 4.66
CA ASP A 183 15.79 -23.79 4.17
C ASP A 183 16.46 -22.43 4.52
N VAL A 184 15.69 -21.33 4.54
CA VAL A 184 16.14 -20.01 5.02
C VAL A 184 16.07 -19.91 6.55
N GLN A 185 15.16 -20.66 7.19
CA GLN A 185 14.88 -20.58 8.64
C GLN A 185 15.67 -21.59 9.50
N ARG A 186 15.58 -22.91 9.21
CA ARG A 186 16.38 -24.05 9.72
C ARG A 186 16.43 -25.26 8.73
N GLU A 187 17.66 -25.73 8.49
CA GLU A 187 18.08 -27.07 8.03
C GLU A 187 18.20 -27.30 6.51
N SER A 188 19.34 -27.75 5.97
CA SER A 188 20.59 -28.24 6.59
C SER A 188 21.71 -27.21 6.70
N SER A 189 22.52 -27.32 7.77
CA SER A 189 23.17 -26.19 8.45
C SER A 189 22.11 -25.25 9.08
N TRP A 190 22.41 -24.68 10.25
CA TRP A 190 21.38 -24.08 11.12
C TRP A 190 20.96 -22.68 10.65
N GLY A 191 20.16 -22.58 9.59
CA GLY A 191 19.29 -21.43 9.32
C GLY A 191 19.97 -20.06 9.33
N ARG A 192 20.50 -19.65 8.18
CA ARG A 192 21.42 -18.50 8.03
C ARG A 192 20.99 -17.21 8.76
N VAL A 193 19.69 -16.91 8.92
CA VAL A 193 19.23 -15.77 9.74
C VAL A 193 19.46 -16.00 11.24
N GLN A 194 19.01 -17.13 11.79
CA GLN A 194 19.16 -17.39 13.24
C GLN A 194 20.63 -17.57 13.61
N GLN A 195 21.43 -18.20 12.75
CA GLN A 195 22.89 -18.27 12.94
C GLN A 195 23.55 -16.88 12.92
N GLU A 196 23.25 -16.01 11.94
CA GLU A 196 23.83 -14.66 11.90
C GLU A 196 23.42 -13.82 13.13
N ILE A 197 22.20 -14.00 13.64
CA ILE A 197 21.75 -13.42 14.91
C ILE A 197 22.59 -13.93 16.09
N ASP A 198 22.81 -15.24 16.18
CA ASP A 198 23.58 -15.85 17.27
C ASP A 198 25.06 -15.46 17.22
N ASP A 199 25.66 -15.37 16.03
CA ASP A 199 27.05 -15.01 15.81
C ASP A 199 27.33 -13.51 16.10
N VAL A 200 26.39 -12.61 15.77
CA VAL A 200 26.56 -11.14 15.91
C VAL A 200 26.02 -10.58 17.24
N ILE A 201 24.88 -11.10 17.71
CA ILE A 201 24.15 -10.56 18.88
C ILE A 201 24.18 -11.56 20.05
N GLY A 202 24.11 -12.86 19.73
CA GLY A 202 23.94 -13.93 20.71
C GLY A 202 22.57 -13.90 21.39
N GLN A 203 22.42 -14.72 22.43
CA GLN A 203 21.13 -14.97 23.10
C GLN A 203 20.87 -14.12 24.36
N VAL A 204 21.85 -13.33 24.82
CA VAL A 204 21.74 -12.54 26.06
C VAL A 204 21.32 -11.09 25.80
N ARG A 205 21.99 -10.42 24.85
CA ARG A 205 21.72 -9.02 24.50
C ARG A 205 20.47 -8.93 23.60
N ARG A 206 19.75 -7.81 23.64
CA ARG A 206 18.68 -7.51 22.68
C ARG A 206 19.26 -6.91 21.40
N PRO A 207 18.67 -7.16 20.21
CA PRO A 207 19.05 -6.48 18.97
C PRO A 207 18.96 -4.96 19.08
N GLU A 208 19.92 -4.28 18.46
CA GLU A 208 20.03 -2.82 18.35
C GLU A 208 20.34 -2.44 16.90
N MET A 209 20.01 -1.21 16.47
CA MET A 209 20.21 -0.81 15.07
C MET A 209 21.66 -0.84 14.59
N ARG A 210 22.64 -0.74 15.49
CA ARG A 210 24.07 -0.88 15.15
C ARG A 210 24.45 -2.29 14.69
N ASP A 211 23.64 -3.30 15.03
CA ASP A 211 23.90 -4.69 14.68
C ASP A 211 23.65 -4.93 13.17
N GLN A 212 22.74 -4.16 12.55
CA GLN A 212 22.37 -4.29 11.14
C GLN A 212 23.58 -4.21 10.18
N ALA A 213 24.57 -3.37 10.47
CA ALA A 213 25.78 -3.21 9.66
C ALA A 213 26.64 -4.49 9.59
N HIS A 214 26.45 -5.42 10.53
CA HIS A 214 27.17 -6.69 10.63
C HIS A 214 26.29 -7.89 10.25
N MET A 215 25.05 -7.64 9.79
CA MET A 215 24.05 -8.67 9.50
C MET A 215 23.54 -8.57 8.06
N PRO A 216 24.41 -8.77 7.05
CA PRO A 216 24.04 -8.63 5.64
C PRO A 216 22.96 -9.63 5.20
N TYR A 217 22.95 -10.86 5.72
CA TYR A 217 21.97 -11.86 5.32
C TYR A 217 20.57 -11.58 5.87
N THR A 218 20.47 -11.23 7.16
CA THR A 218 19.20 -10.81 7.78
C THR A 218 18.67 -9.55 7.10
N THR A 219 19.56 -8.62 6.76
CA THR A 219 19.19 -7.41 6.00
C THR A 219 18.68 -7.76 4.60
N ALA A 220 19.35 -8.66 3.87
CA ALA A 220 18.92 -9.17 2.57
C ALA A 220 17.56 -9.89 2.63
N VAL A 221 17.34 -10.72 3.66
CA VAL A 221 16.05 -11.39 3.93
C VAL A 221 14.93 -10.38 4.14
N ILE A 222 15.13 -9.34 4.96
CA ILE A 222 14.12 -8.29 5.17
C ILE A 222 13.80 -7.55 3.86
N HIS A 223 14.81 -7.24 3.04
CA HIS A 223 14.60 -6.60 1.74
C HIS A 223 13.84 -7.50 0.76
N GLU A 224 14.18 -8.79 0.71
CA GLU A 224 13.46 -9.77 -0.10
C GLU A 224 12.03 -10.01 0.41
N VAL A 225 11.75 -9.91 1.71
CA VAL A 225 10.38 -9.91 2.25
C VAL A 225 9.57 -8.73 1.69
N GLN A 226 10.16 -7.53 1.64
CA GLN A 226 9.50 -6.36 1.05
C GLN A 226 9.29 -6.52 -0.47
N ARG A 227 10.31 -7.00 -1.21
CA ARG A 227 10.22 -7.25 -2.66
C ARG A 227 9.23 -8.36 -3.00
N PHE A 228 9.17 -9.41 -2.19
CA PHE A 228 8.31 -10.56 -2.42
C PHE A 228 6.86 -10.27 -2.03
N GLY A 229 6.64 -9.74 -0.83
CA GLY A 229 5.31 -9.45 -0.30
C GLY A 229 4.62 -8.24 -0.93
N ASP A 230 5.39 -7.26 -1.41
CA ASP A 230 4.96 -6.08 -2.19
C ASP A 230 3.60 -5.51 -1.73
N ILE A 231 3.55 -5.08 -0.46
CA ILE A 231 2.30 -4.86 0.27
C ILE A 231 1.50 -3.62 -0.19
N VAL A 232 2.13 -2.72 -0.96
CA VAL A 232 1.48 -1.53 -1.57
C VAL A 232 1.86 -1.47 -3.05
N PRO A 233 1.47 -2.47 -3.87
CA PRO A 233 2.04 -2.68 -5.19
C PRO A 233 1.70 -1.54 -6.17
N LEU A 234 0.64 -0.79 -5.88
CA LEU A 234 0.10 0.28 -6.72
C LEU A 234 0.61 1.69 -6.37
N ASN A 235 1.36 1.83 -5.26
CA ASN A 235 1.64 3.12 -4.62
C ASN A 235 0.38 3.96 -4.39
N MET A 236 0.54 5.25 -4.06
CA MET A 236 -0.55 6.22 -4.07
C MET A 236 -0.72 6.88 -5.45
N PRO A 237 -1.94 7.31 -5.81
CA PRO A 237 -2.21 8.02 -7.06
C PRO A 237 -1.44 9.34 -7.14
N HIS A 238 -0.86 9.64 -8.30
CA HIS A 238 -0.19 10.89 -8.66
C HIS A 238 -0.99 11.66 -9.73
N MET A 239 -0.76 12.97 -9.88
CA MET A 239 -1.43 13.81 -10.89
C MET A 239 -0.41 14.78 -11.51
N THR A 240 -0.55 15.11 -12.80
CA THR A 240 0.32 16.08 -13.49
C THR A 240 -0.10 17.52 -13.18
N SER A 241 0.78 18.31 -12.57
CA SER A 241 0.53 19.74 -12.37
C SER A 241 0.61 20.57 -13.67
N ARG A 242 1.28 20.03 -14.69
CA ARG A 242 1.44 20.57 -16.05
C ARG A 242 1.73 19.42 -17.03
N ASP A 243 1.60 19.69 -18.32
CA ASP A 243 2.07 18.83 -19.41
C ASP A 243 3.54 18.44 -19.20
N ILE A 244 3.86 17.17 -19.42
CA ILE A 244 5.21 16.60 -19.26
C ILE A 244 5.46 15.54 -20.32
N GLU A 245 6.70 15.46 -20.80
CA GLU A 245 7.15 14.39 -21.70
C GLU A 245 7.84 13.28 -20.90
N VAL A 246 7.42 12.03 -21.10
CA VAL A 246 7.99 10.84 -20.46
C VAL A 246 8.25 9.79 -21.54
N GLN A 247 9.51 9.39 -21.72
CA GLN A 247 9.95 8.46 -22.78
C GLN A 247 9.44 8.84 -24.19
N GLY A 248 9.36 10.14 -24.52
CA GLY A 248 8.86 10.63 -25.81
C GLY A 248 7.33 10.75 -25.92
N PHE A 249 6.58 10.24 -24.94
CA PHE A 249 5.12 10.38 -24.86
C PHE A 249 4.76 11.69 -24.16
N LEU A 250 3.80 12.43 -24.72
CA LEU A 250 3.22 13.59 -24.07
C LEU A 250 2.14 13.14 -23.10
N ILE A 251 2.40 13.31 -21.81
CA ILE A 251 1.40 13.21 -20.74
C ILE A 251 0.87 14.63 -20.52
N PRO A 252 -0.36 14.96 -20.96
CA PRO A 252 -0.91 16.28 -20.75
C PRO A 252 -1.13 16.56 -19.25
N LYS A 253 -1.39 17.82 -18.89
CA LYS A 253 -1.99 18.17 -17.61
C LYS A 253 -3.39 17.58 -17.52
N VAL A 254 -3.47 16.32 -17.12
CA VAL A 254 -4.72 15.72 -16.71
C VAL A 254 -5.10 16.40 -15.39
N GLY A 255 -6.32 16.92 -15.33
CA GLY A 255 -6.81 17.62 -14.14
C GLY A 255 -7.08 16.62 -13.03
N ASP A 256 -8.32 16.20 -12.91
CA ASP A 256 -8.83 15.37 -11.83
C ASP A 256 -8.48 13.87 -11.93
N ASP A 257 -7.77 13.40 -12.98
CA ASP A 257 -7.51 11.97 -13.18
C ASP A 257 -6.06 11.55 -12.92
N ALA A 258 -5.90 10.35 -12.36
CA ALA A 258 -4.67 9.93 -11.72
C ALA A 258 -3.72 9.09 -12.60
N LEU A 259 -2.47 9.52 -12.64
CA LEU A 259 -1.29 8.75 -13.02
C LEU A 259 -0.91 7.84 -11.85
N HIS A 260 -0.57 6.58 -12.11
CA HIS A 260 -0.05 5.68 -11.09
C HIS A 260 1.38 5.28 -11.45
N GLN A 261 2.24 5.13 -10.44
CA GLN A 261 3.58 4.57 -10.60
C GLN A 261 3.69 3.33 -9.69
N PRO A 262 3.24 2.16 -10.14
CA PRO A 262 3.28 0.92 -9.38
C PRO A 262 4.69 0.34 -9.37
N VAL A 263 4.94 -0.57 -8.42
CA VAL A 263 6.28 -1.13 -8.20
C VAL A 263 6.49 -2.45 -8.96
N ILE A 264 5.93 -2.58 -10.19
CA ILE A 264 6.17 -3.75 -11.08
C ILE A 264 7.67 -4.01 -11.28
N VAL A 265 8.50 -2.98 -11.16
CA VAL A 265 9.97 -3.12 -11.15
C VAL A 265 10.49 -4.12 -10.11
N LEU A 266 9.77 -4.41 -9.00
CA LEU A 266 10.10 -5.46 -8.01
C LEU A 266 9.88 -6.90 -8.52
N LYS A 267 9.13 -7.07 -9.62
CA LYS A 267 8.79 -8.36 -10.25
C LYS A 267 9.31 -8.49 -11.70
N ASP A 268 10.08 -7.51 -12.18
CA ASP A 268 10.55 -7.48 -13.57
C ASP A 268 11.58 -8.59 -13.84
N GLU A 269 11.26 -9.48 -14.80
CA GLU A 269 12.11 -10.61 -15.21
C GLU A 269 13.43 -10.17 -15.86
N ALA A 270 13.53 -8.92 -16.33
CA ALA A 270 14.78 -8.34 -16.86
C ALA A 270 15.72 -7.82 -15.76
N VAL A 271 15.25 -7.71 -14.51
CA VAL A 271 15.97 -7.08 -13.39
C VAL A 271 16.28 -8.08 -12.28
N TRP A 272 15.34 -8.96 -11.94
CA TRP A 272 15.51 -9.94 -10.88
C TRP A 272 15.70 -11.33 -11.49
N GLU A 273 16.70 -12.08 -11.01
CA GLU A 273 16.98 -13.43 -11.51
C GLU A 273 15.82 -14.40 -11.22
N LYS A 274 15.16 -14.26 -10.06
CA LYS A 274 14.09 -15.15 -9.59
C LYS A 274 12.86 -14.35 -9.11
N PRO A 275 12.20 -13.56 -9.96
CA PRO A 275 11.24 -12.52 -9.56
C PRO A 275 10.03 -13.08 -8.81
N PHE A 276 9.59 -14.30 -9.15
CA PHE A 276 8.44 -14.98 -8.52
C PHE A 276 8.82 -16.02 -7.46
N ARG A 277 10.08 -16.04 -7.01
CA ARG A 277 10.54 -16.86 -5.88
C ARG A 277 11.06 -15.95 -4.77
N PHE A 278 10.98 -16.41 -3.53
CA PHE A 278 11.66 -15.78 -2.41
C PHE A 278 13.14 -16.18 -2.47
N HIS A 279 14.02 -15.21 -2.72
CA HIS A 279 15.45 -15.44 -2.92
C HIS A 279 16.28 -14.28 -2.32
N PRO A 280 16.70 -14.38 -1.04
CA PRO A 280 17.45 -13.32 -0.36
C PRO A 280 18.74 -12.90 -1.06
N GLU A 281 19.37 -13.82 -1.79
CA GLU A 281 20.60 -13.57 -2.56
C GLU A 281 20.46 -12.48 -3.64
N HIS A 282 19.24 -12.06 -4.03
CA HIS A 282 19.05 -10.86 -4.86
C HIS A 282 19.67 -9.58 -4.25
N PHE A 283 19.88 -9.57 -2.93
CA PHE A 283 20.45 -8.46 -2.17
C PHE A 283 21.85 -8.73 -1.64
N LEU A 284 22.57 -9.71 -2.22
CA LEU A 284 23.93 -10.08 -1.82
C LEU A 284 24.87 -10.08 -3.03
N ASP A 285 26.09 -9.56 -2.84
CA ASP A 285 27.16 -9.76 -3.83
C ASP A 285 27.78 -11.17 -3.74
N ALA A 286 28.71 -11.47 -4.65
CA ALA A 286 29.43 -12.74 -4.67
C ALA A 286 30.36 -12.97 -3.46
N GLN A 287 30.53 -11.97 -2.59
CA GLN A 287 31.29 -12.03 -1.34
C GLN A 287 30.36 -12.14 -0.11
N GLY A 288 29.04 -12.02 -0.29
CA GLY A 288 28.04 -12.05 0.77
C GLY A 288 27.77 -10.71 1.44
N HIS A 289 28.27 -9.59 0.91
CA HIS A 289 27.90 -8.26 1.42
C HIS A 289 26.51 -7.86 0.91
N PHE A 290 25.80 -7.07 1.71
CA PHE A 290 24.50 -6.54 1.34
C PHE A 290 24.61 -5.49 0.21
N VAL A 291 23.84 -5.68 -0.86
CA VAL A 291 23.70 -4.76 -1.99
C VAL A 291 22.22 -4.45 -2.22
N LYS A 292 21.90 -3.18 -2.46
CA LYS A 292 20.52 -2.73 -2.74
C LYS A 292 20.38 -2.31 -4.22
N PRO A 293 19.75 -3.12 -5.09
CA PRO A 293 19.46 -2.73 -6.47
C PRO A 293 18.70 -1.40 -6.54
N GLU A 294 18.95 -0.58 -7.57
CA GLU A 294 18.21 0.68 -7.79
C GLU A 294 16.72 0.45 -8.03
N ALA A 295 16.39 -0.68 -8.66
CA ALA A 295 15.06 -1.21 -8.87
C ALA A 295 14.27 -1.50 -7.57
N PHE A 296 14.93 -1.55 -6.41
CA PHE A 296 14.27 -1.80 -5.14
C PHE A 296 13.59 -0.52 -4.60
N LEU A 297 12.32 -0.33 -4.96
CA LEU A 297 11.52 0.85 -4.66
C LEU A 297 10.22 0.58 -3.86
N PRO A 298 10.20 -0.28 -2.81
CA PRO A 298 8.98 -0.56 -2.05
C PRO A 298 8.44 0.66 -1.26
N PHE A 299 9.23 1.72 -1.15
CA PHE A 299 8.89 2.99 -0.50
C PHE A 299 8.65 4.13 -1.51
N SER A 300 8.50 3.81 -2.81
CA SER A 300 8.45 4.78 -3.92
C SER A 300 9.73 5.64 -4.02
N ALA A 301 9.67 6.75 -4.76
CA ALA A 301 10.80 7.65 -4.99
C ALA A 301 10.37 9.13 -5.16
N GLY A 302 11.33 10.04 -4.97
CA GLY A 302 11.13 11.47 -5.21
C GLY A 302 10.21 12.16 -4.19
N ARG A 303 9.49 13.21 -4.63
CA ARG A 303 8.71 14.10 -3.75
C ARG A 303 7.55 13.45 -2.98
N ARG A 304 7.17 12.22 -3.32
CA ARG A 304 6.12 11.42 -2.66
C ARG A 304 6.65 10.06 -2.19
N ALA A 305 7.97 9.92 -2.02
CA ALA A 305 8.55 8.78 -1.32
C ALA A 305 7.97 8.66 0.11
N CYS A 306 7.98 7.46 0.66
CA CYS A 306 7.40 7.18 1.97
C CYS A 306 8.10 7.98 3.08
N LEU A 307 7.36 8.89 3.71
CA LEU A 307 7.84 9.67 4.86
C LEU A 307 8.36 8.77 6.00
N GLY A 308 7.73 7.60 6.17
CA GLY A 308 8.06 6.63 7.19
C GLY A 308 9.19 5.66 6.86
N GLU A 309 9.84 5.72 5.69
CA GLU A 309 10.87 4.73 5.28
C GLU A 309 11.96 4.50 6.35
N PRO A 310 12.59 5.54 6.96
CA PRO A 310 13.63 5.32 7.97
C PRO A 310 13.11 4.59 9.22
N LEU A 311 11.90 4.94 9.66
CA LEU A 311 11.25 4.33 10.82
C LEU A 311 10.82 2.90 10.52
N ALA A 312 10.17 2.66 9.38
CA ALA A 312 9.76 1.33 8.94
C ALA A 312 10.96 0.39 8.81
N ARG A 313 12.09 0.84 8.25
CA ARG A 313 13.32 0.03 8.18
C ARG A 313 13.85 -0.36 9.56
N MET A 314 13.81 0.57 10.52
CA MET A 314 14.20 0.30 11.91
C MET A 314 13.24 -0.68 12.59
N GLU A 315 11.94 -0.46 12.50
CA GLU A 315 10.93 -1.36 13.07
C GLU A 315 11.01 -2.76 12.47
N LEU A 316 11.11 -2.87 11.14
CA LEU A 316 11.26 -4.14 10.45
C LEU A 316 12.49 -4.91 10.92
N PHE A 317 13.65 -4.26 10.99
CA PHE A 317 14.88 -4.89 11.48
C PHE A 317 14.75 -5.33 12.95
N LEU A 318 14.34 -4.43 13.85
CA LEU A 318 14.29 -4.73 15.28
C LEU A 318 13.24 -5.79 15.60
N PHE A 319 12.00 -5.69 15.08
CA PHE A 319 10.96 -6.68 15.35
C PHE A 319 11.30 -8.05 14.75
N PHE A 320 11.72 -8.10 13.48
CA PHE A 320 12.07 -9.37 12.83
C PHE A 320 13.22 -10.09 13.55
N THR A 321 14.28 -9.34 13.89
CA THR A 321 15.45 -9.87 14.59
C THR A 321 15.11 -10.29 16.03
N CYS A 322 14.32 -9.50 16.78
CA CYS A 322 13.89 -9.87 18.13
C CYS A 322 13.03 -11.15 18.12
N LEU A 323 12.15 -11.30 17.12
CA LEU A 323 11.30 -12.48 16.99
C LEU A 323 12.12 -13.72 16.63
N LEU A 324 13.05 -13.63 15.69
CA LEU A 324 13.88 -14.78 15.28
C LEU A 324 15.04 -15.10 16.25
N GLN A 325 15.49 -14.16 17.09
CA GLN A 325 16.38 -14.46 18.20
C GLN A 325 15.71 -15.40 19.22
N ARG A 326 14.40 -15.24 19.46
CA ARG A 326 13.68 -15.89 20.56
C ARG A 326 12.77 -17.03 20.15
N PHE A 327 12.28 -17.02 18.91
CA PHE A 327 11.21 -17.90 18.46
C PHE A 327 11.52 -18.60 17.15
N SER A 328 10.96 -19.80 17.06
CA SER A 328 11.05 -20.69 15.92
C SER A 328 9.65 -20.91 15.37
N PHE A 329 9.32 -20.28 14.25
CA PHE A 329 7.98 -20.32 13.67
C PHE A 329 7.83 -21.52 12.74
N SER A 330 6.82 -22.37 12.95
CA SER A 330 6.55 -23.53 12.12
C SER A 330 5.05 -23.76 11.92
N VAL A 331 4.71 -24.61 10.95
CA VAL A 331 3.33 -25.09 10.78
C VAL A 331 3.02 -26.07 11.93
N PRO A 332 1.88 -25.96 12.63
CA PRO A 332 1.51 -26.93 13.65
C PRO A 332 1.37 -28.34 13.06
N ALA A 333 1.77 -29.36 13.84
CA ALA A 333 1.73 -30.75 13.38
C ALA A 333 0.31 -31.16 12.92
N GLY A 334 0.23 -31.79 11.74
CA GLY A 334 -1.03 -32.24 11.13
C GLY A 334 -1.87 -31.14 10.45
N GLN A 335 -1.46 -29.86 10.50
CA GLN A 335 -2.09 -28.80 9.71
C GLN A 335 -1.52 -28.74 8.29
N PRO A 336 -2.31 -28.34 7.27
CA PRO A 336 -1.78 -28.06 5.95
C PRO A 336 -0.77 -26.90 6.02
N ARG A 337 0.30 -26.98 5.22
CA ARG A 337 1.24 -25.87 5.05
C ARG A 337 0.44 -24.66 4.53
N PRO A 338 0.60 -23.46 5.11
CA PRO A 338 0.03 -22.25 4.53
C PRO A 338 0.49 -22.13 3.08
N THR A 339 -0.42 -21.83 2.17
CA THR A 339 0.01 -21.35 0.86
C THR A 339 0.53 -19.92 1.03
N THR A 340 1.60 -19.55 0.31
CA THR A 340 1.78 -18.13 -0.04
C THR A 340 0.46 -17.66 -0.66
N PRO A 341 -0.08 -16.48 -0.30
CA PRO A 341 -1.28 -15.94 -0.94
C PRO A 341 -1.16 -15.98 -2.46
N ASP A 342 -1.78 -16.98 -3.06
CA ASP A 342 -2.00 -17.02 -4.49
C ASP A 342 -3.00 -15.88 -4.77
N PRO A 343 -2.67 -14.88 -5.61
CA PRO A 343 -3.61 -13.82 -5.97
C PRO A 343 -4.94 -14.34 -6.56
N HIS A 344 -5.04 -15.64 -6.88
CA HIS A 344 -6.19 -16.32 -7.47
C HIS A 344 -7.01 -17.20 -6.51
N LEU A 345 -6.61 -17.42 -5.24
CA LEU A 345 -7.39 -18.24 -4.29
C LEU A 345 -7.65 -17.56 -2.93
N PRO A 346 -8.89 -17.59 -2.42
CA PRO A 346 -9.17 -17.21 -1.04
C PRO A 346 -8.58 -18.25 -0.08
N PRO A 347 -7.89 -17.85 1.01
CA PRO A 347 -7.27 -18.80 1.93
C PRO A 347 -8.32 -19.60 2.72
N PRO A 348 -8.26 -20.94 2.69
CA PRO A 348 -9.06 -21.79 3.57
C PRO A 348 -8.34 -22.04 4.91
N GLY A 349 -9.09 -21.95 6.02
CA GLY A 349 -8.60 -22.22 7.37
C GLY A 349 -8.10 -20.98 8.12
N CYS A 350 -8.35 -20.94 9.43
CA CYS A 350 -7.88 -19.87 10.32
C CYS A 350 -6.46 -20.18 10.81
N PRO A 351 -5.43 -19.40 10.42
CA PRO A 351 -4.06 -19.62 10.88
C PRO A 351 -3.79 -18.95 12.24
N PHE A 352 -2.62 -19.24 12.81
CA PHE A 352 -1.94 -18.37 13.77
C PHE A 352 -1.98 -16.91 13.27
N ARG A 353 -2.55 -15.99 14.05
CA ARG A 353 -2.73 -14.58 13.68
C ARG A 353 -1.74 -13.67 14.44
N PRO A 354 -0.47 -13.57 14.01
CA PRO A 354 0.49 -12.66 14.66
C PRO A 354 0.07 -11.20 14.50
N ASN A 355 -0.71 -10.88 13.46
CA ASN A 355 -1.20 -9.54 13.13
C ASN A 355 -1.71 -8.78 14.37
N GLY A 356 -2.58 -9.37 15.19
CA GLY A 356 -3.13 -8.69 16.36
C GLY A 356 -2.11 -8.30 17.45
N LEU A 357 -0.90 -8.88 17.45
CA LEU A 357 0.23 -8.44 18.29
C LEU A 357 1.16 -7.48 17.53
N LEU A 358 1.39 -7.73 16.23
CA LEU A 358 2.20 -6.86 15.37
C LEU A 358 1.57 -5.48 15.18
N ASP A 359 0.24 -5.42 14.99
CA ASP A 359 -0.57 -4.20 14.92
C ASP A 359 -0.41 -3.38 16.21
N LYS A 360 -0.53 -4.02 17.38
CA LYS A 360 -0.34 -3.39 18.70
C LYS A 360 1.09 -2.92 18.94
N ALA A 361 2.07 -3.64 18.40
CA ALA A 361 3.49 -3.30 18.54
C ALA A 361 3.85 -2.08 17.69
N ALA A 362 3.58 -2.12 16.38
CA ALA A 362 3.83 -1.01 15.46
C ALA A 362 3.06 0.25 15.88
N SER A 363 1.77 0.12 16.20
CA SER A 363 0.95 1.28 16.62
C SER A 363 1.42 1.92 17.91
N ASN A 364 2.03 1.18 18.83
CA ASN A 364 2.62 1.75 20.04
C ASN A 364 3.91 2.53 19.75
N VAL A 365 4.71 2.11 18.75
CA VAL A 365 5.85 2.90 18.27
C VAL A 365 5.34 4.23 17.71
N ILE A 366 4.31 4.20 16.85
CA ILE A 366 3.75 5.44 16.30
C ILE A 366 3.12 6.31 17.39
N ALA A 367 2.29 5.75 18.27
CA ALA A 367 1.65 6.49 19.37
C ALA A 367 2.67 7.20 20.29
N SER A 368 3.81 6.53 20.55
CA SER A 368 4.89 7.11 21.35
C SER A 368 5.60 8.27 20.61
N LEU A 369 5.73 8.18 19.29
CA LEU A 369 6.35 9.22 18.46
C LEU A 369 5.40 10.39 18.13
N THR A 370 4.10 10.14 18.00
CA THR A 370 3.11 11.17 17.64
C THR A 370 2.54 11.87 18.85
N CYS A 371 2.23 11.14 19.92
CA CYS A 371 1.43 11.62 21.05
C CYS A 371 2.08 11.32 22.42
N GLY A 372 3.36 10.91 22.43
CA GLY A 372 4.11 10.65 23.68
C GLY A 372 3.56 9.50 24.53
N CYS A 373 2.64 8.68 24.00
CA CYS A 373 1.89 7.70 24.77
C CYS A 373 2.19 6.25 24.35
N ARG A 374 2.20 5.37 25.35
CA ARG A 374 2.35 3.92 25.15
C ARG A 374 1.23 3.22 25.91
N PHE A 375 0.40 2.48 25.18
CA PHE A 375 -0.74 1.75 25.71
C PHE A 375 -0.36 0.31 26.07
N GLU A 376 -0.97 -0.21 27.13
CA GLU A 376 -0.96 -1.64 27.39
C GLU A 376 -1.80 -2.40 26.35
N TYR A 377 -1.42 -3.64 26.08
CA TYR A 377 -1.92 -4.37 24.90
C TYR A 377 -3.38 -4.83 25.03
N ASP A 378 -3.96 -4.74 26.21
CA ASP A 378 -5.36 -5.02 26.54
C ASP A 378 -6.18 -3.74 26.82
N ASP A 379 -5.57 -2.55 26.71
CA ASP A 379 -6.25 -1.27 26.92
C ASP A 379 -7.48 -1.11 25.97
N PRO A 380 -8.70 -0.89 26.50
CA PRO A 380 -9.91 -0.80 25.68
C PRO A 380 -9.97 0.41 24.74
N ARG A 381 -9.32 1.54 25.07
CA ARG A 381 -9.20 2.70 24.17
C ARG A 381 -8.26 2.36 23.02
N PHE A 382 -7.10 1.77 23.33
CA PHE A 382 -6.14 1.35 22.32
C PHE A 382 -6.72 0.33 21.35
N LEU A 383 -7.37 -0.73 21.86
CA LEU A 383 -8.05 -1.73 21.04
C LEU A 383 -9.13 -1.11 20.14
N ARG A 384 -9.88 -0.11 20.65
CA ARG A 384 -10.87 0.63 19.85
C ARG A 384 -10.21 1.48 18.76
N LEU A 385 -9.12 2.19 19.07
CA LEU A 385 -8.35 2.99 18.11
C LEU A 385 -7.80 2.12 16.97
N LEU A 386 -7.19 0.99 17.29
CA LEU A 386 -6.69 0.00 16.32
C LEU A 386 -7.81 -0.53 15.42
N ASN A 387 -8.95 -0.91 16.00
CA ASN A 387 -10.08 -1.45 15.24
C ASN A 387 -10.64 -0.42 14.26
N LEU A 388 -10.83 0.84 14.66
CA LEU A 388 -11.36 1.88 13.76
C LEU A 388 -10.38 2.24 12.64
N ALA A 389 -9.09 2.34 12.93
CA ALA A 389 -8.05 2.54 11.92
C ALA A 389 -8.02 1.38 10.91
N GLN A 390 -8.13 0.13 11.38
CA GLN A 390 -8.25 -1.04 10.50
C GLN A 390 -9.57 -1.10 9.75
N GLU A 391 -10.68 -0.67 10.33
CA GLU A 391 -12.00 -0.67 9.68
C GLU A 391 -12.05 0.33 8.53
N GLY A 392 -11.52 1.55 8.69
CA GLY A 392 -11.38 2.51 7.60
C GLY A 392 -10.65 1.91 6.38
N LEU A 393 -9.49 1.30 6.63
CA LEU A 393 -8.66 0.66 5.59
C LEU A 393 -9.29 -0.65 5.04
N LYS A 394 -10.09 -1.37 5.83
CA LYS A 394 -10.85 -2.57 5.40
C LYS A 394 -12.12 -2.22 4.63
N GLU A 395 -12.73 -1.07 4.85
CA GLU A 395 -13.86 -0.61 4.01
C GLU A 395 -13.35 -0.15 2.64
N GLU A 396 -12.17 0.49 2.57
CA GLU A 396 -11.48 0.79 1.31
C GLU A 396 -11.07 -0.48 0.54
N SER A 397 -10.58 -1.52 1.24
CA SER A 397 -10.03 -2.74 0.61
C SER A 397 -10.99 -3.94 0.49
N GLY A 398 -11.99 -4.05 1.35
CA GLY A 398 -13.02 -5.10 1.30
C GLY A 398 -14.01 -4.87 0.16
N PHE A 399 -14.31 -3.60 -0.15
CA PHE A 399 -15.15 -3.24 -1.29
C PHE A 399 -14.49 -3.58 -2.65
N LEU A 400 -13.16 -3.48 -2.77
CA LEU A 400 -12.41 -4.03 -3.93
C LEU A 400 -12.74 -5.51 -4.17
N ARG A 401 -12.94 -6.29 -3.10
CA ARG A 401 -13.24 -7.73 -3.17
C ARG A 401 -14.71 -8.03 -3.55
N GLU A 402 -15.64 -7.15 -3.19
CA GLU A 402 -17.07 -7.29 -3.50
C GLU A 402 -17.37 -6.87 -4.96
N VAL A 403 -16.70 -5.82 -5.46
CA VAL A 403 -16.70 -5.49 -6.90
C VAL A 403 -16.04 -6.61 -7.72
N ARG A 404 -14.99 -7.26 -7.20
CA ARG A 404 -14.27 -8.38 -7.84
C ARG A 404 -15.05 -9.70 -7.88
N SER A 405 -16.12 -9.84 -7.08
CA SER A 405 -16.99 -11.04 -7.09
C SER A 405 -18.15 -10.90 -8.09
N GLN A 406 -18.64 -9.68 -8.32
CA GLN A 406 -19.70 -9.39 -9.30
C GLN A 406 -19.14 -9.26 -10.72
N GLY A 407 -18.90 -10.41 -11.36
CA GLY A 407 -18.71 -10.48 -12.82
C GLY A 407 -19.95 -9.98 -13.59
N PRO A 408 -19.86 -9.78 -14.91
CA PRO A 408 -20.89 -9.10 -15.72
C PRO A 408 -22.27 -9.78 -15.77
N GLN A 409 -22.44 -10.96 -15.16
CA GLN A 409 -23.72 -11.66 -15.00
C GLN A 409 -24.54 -11.20 -13.78
N GLY A 410 -23.95 -10.45 -12.83
CA GLY A 410 -24.63 -10.03 -11.60
C GLY A 410 -25.67 -8.92 -11.77
N LEU A 411 -25.49 -8.04 -12.75
CA LEU A 411 -26.30 -6.83 -12.93
C LEU A 411 -27.72 -7.07 -13.50
N CYS A 412 -28.05 -8.30 -13.91
CA CYS A 412 -29.38 -8.65 -14.45
C CYS A 412 -30.36 -9.22 -13.41
N ARG A 413 -30.07 -9.13 -12.10
CA ARG A 413 -30.98 -9.61 -11.02
C ARG A 413 -31.40 -8.54 -10.00
N ALA A 414 -31.10 -7.27 -10.25
CA ALA A 414 -31.55 -6.14 -9.43
C ALA A 414 -32.66 -5.30 -10.12
N SER A 415 -33.58 -5.96 -10.83
CA SER A 415 -34.80 -5.35 -11.37
C SER A 415 -35.84 -6.44 -11.71
N SER A 416 -36.50 -6.96 -10.67
CA SER A 416 -37.71 -7.78 -10.74
C SER A 416 -38.57 -7.48 -9.51
#